data_AF-A0A2V5M4G2-F1
#
_entry.id   AF-A0A2V5M4G2-F1
#
_cell.length_a   1.000
_cell.length_b   1.000
_cell.length_c   1.000
_cell.angle_alpha   90.00
_cell.angle_beta   90.00
_cell.angle_gamma   90.00
#
_symmetry.space_group_name_H-M   'P 1'
#
loop_
_entity.id
_entity.type
_entity.pdbx_description
1 polymer ?
#
loop_
_entity_poly.entity_id
_entity_poly.type
_entity_poly.pdbx_seq_one_letter_code
_entity_poly.pdbx_strand_id
1 'polypeptide(L)'
;FAGIHEWIGRSQAIIFFAVSLPFLFLLVREIFGSTAAIWATFFFSFAPVNIFAGRSFMPDVPSLSLAIVGLYFFLRWIEDRESVSFLLAAITISLSILIKVTSIVIAAPLLYLAVAGIGDSGRLETKLMRSRDHRCRLQLLLFTAIALLPSAAWYWHAYQVAEKFYPHHFFGAGGVRIESFSWYWNIARQTATSSLTPILSIMALIGLFVAPRSRYSRLFHWWLAAMILFFVVVGYGNRHRWYQLPLVPIAAAFAGAACAFIGSKIASSRIAVAALSILLASSFALLSYLCVRPLYESSAAQLRDAGLELNKITAPGALIVAADMGDPTIFYYAQRKGWHFLEKDGIYAGTPSDSQEVILDLEQLRRLGATHFVFTFNTFWWLAYYPEFAQHLAQNATLIAATPEFRIYKLTVR
;
A
#
# COMPACT_ATOMS: atom_id res chain seq x y z
N PHE A 1 -26.07 -10.22 10.36
CA PHE A 1 -26.74 -8.91 10.20
C PHE A 1 -25.99 -7.92 9.28
N ALA A 2 -24.82 -8.23 8.71
CA ALA A 2 -24.17 -7.30 7.76
C ALA A 2 -23.54 -7.95 6.51
N GLY A 3 -23.84 -9.21 6.19
CA GLY A 3 -23.35 -9.86 4.96
C GLY A 3 -21.84 -9.73 4.70
N ILE A 4 -21.42 -9.89 3.44
CA ILE A 4 -20.11 -9.46 2.94
C ILE A 4 -20.37 -8.21 2.11
N HIS A 5 -19.77 -7.08 2.51
CA HIS A 5 -19.96 -5.80 1.84
C HIS A 5 -18.60 -5.14 1.58
N GLU A 6 -18.21 -5.04 0.31
CA GLU A 6 -16.91 -4.50 -0.11
C GLU A 6 -16.72 -3.04 0.34
N TRP A 7 -17.80 -2.28 0.46
CA TRP A 7 -17.74 -0.89 0.89
C TRP A 7 -17.25 -0.76 2.33
N ILE A 8 -17.52 -1.73 3.23
CA ILE A 8 -17.09 -1.67 4.64
C ILE A 8 -15.55 -1.68 4.71
N GLY A 9 -14.91 -2.60 3.99
CA GLY A 9 -13.44 -2.68 3.93
C GLY A 9 -12.81 -1.41 3.34
N ARG A 10 -13.46 -0.80 2.33
CA ARG A 10 -12.98 0.44 1.72
C ARG A 10 -13.19 1.66 2.62
N SER A 11 -14.27 1.71 3.38
CA SER A 11 -14.56 2.79 4.33
C SER A 11 -13.49 2.91 5.41
N GLN A 12 -12.89 1.80 5.85
CA GLN A 12 -11.77 1.83 6.78
C GLN A 12 -10.62 2.70 6.24
N ALA A 13 -10.14 2.44 5.01
CA ALA A 13 -9.06 3.20 4.41
C ALA A 13 -9.42 4.69 4.27
N ILE A 14 -10.66 4.99 3.86
CA ILE A 14 -11.16 6.36 3.70
C ILE A 14 -11.15 7.11 5.03
N ILE A 15 -11.63 6.48 6.11
CA ILE A 15 -11.69 7.10 7.44
C ILE A 15 -10.28 7.40 7.95
N PHE A 16 -9.35 6.43 7.91
CA PHE A 16 -7.98 6.65 8.36
C PHE A 16 -7.27 7.73 7.54
N PHE A 17 -7.47 7.72 6.21
CA PHE A 17 -6.94 8.75 5.33
C PHE A 17 -7.45 10.14 5.73
N ALA A 18 -8.77 10.30 5.83
CA ALA A 18 -9.40 11.57 6.21
C ALA A 18 -8.94 12.06 7.59
N VAL A 19 -8.83 11.16 8.58
CA VAL A 19 -8.32 11.46 9.91
C VAL A 19 -6.87 11.97 9.84
N SER A 20 -6.02 11.43 8.95
CA SER A 20 -4.61 11.87 8.87
C SER A 20 -4.40 13.26 8.27
N LEU A 21 -5.35 13.81 7.51
CA LEU A 21 -5.24 15.12 6.86
C LEU A 21 -4.99 16.28 7.84
N PRO A 22 -5.78 16.48 8.92
CA PRO A 22 -5.52 17.53 9.89
C PRO A 22 -4.18 17.35 10.59
N PHE A 23 -3.73 16.13 10.87
CA PHE A 23 -2.44 15.90 11.54
C PHE A 23 -1.26 16.19 10.62
N LEU A 24 -1.35 15.84 9.33
CA LEU A 24 -0.34 16.26 8.35
C LEU A 24 -0.30 17.79 8.22
N PHE A 25 -1.46 18.44 8.14
CA PHE A 25 -1.56 19.89 8.11
C PHE A 25 -0.85 20.52 9.33
N LEU A 26 -1.19 20.05 10.53
CA LEU A 26 -0.63 20.59 11.78
C LEU A 26 0.88 20.34 11.87
N LEU A 27 1.34 19.16 11.46
CA LEU A 27 2.77 18.81 11.44
C LEU A 27 3.55 19.71 10.48
N VAL A 28 3.07 19.89 9.24
CA VAL A 28 3.72 20.76 8.26
C VAL A 28 3.63 22.23 8.68
N ARG A 29 2.52 22.65 9.30
CA ARG A 29 2.33 24.02 9.78
C ARG A 29 3.37 24.40 10.83
N GLU A 30 3.62 23.50 11.78
CA GLU A 30 4.65 23.72 12.80
C GLU A 30 6.05 23.86 12.20
N ILE A 31 6.35 23.05 11.17
CA ILE A 31 7.72 22.93 10.65
C ILE A 31 8.02 23.97 9.57
N PHE A 32 7.08 24.19 8.64
CA PHE A 32 7.26 25.02 7.44
C PHE A 32 6.24 26.18 7.31
N GLY A 33 5.30 26.32 8.24
CA GLY A 33 4.32 27.40 8.26
C GLY A 33 3.00 27.11 7.53
N SER A 34 2.01 28.00 7.72
CA SER A 34 0.62 27.78 7.29
C SER A 34 0.45 27.62 5.78
N THR A 35 1.14 28.44 4.98
CA THR A 35 1.05 28.34 3.50
C THR A 35 1.57 26.99 3.02
N ALA A 36 2.68 26.51 3.58
CA ALA A 36 3.22 25.20 3.24
C ALA A 36 2.27 24.08 3.64
N ALA A 37 1.61 24.18 4.79
CA ALA A 37 0.65 23.19 5.28
C ALA A 37 -0.59 23.06 4.39
N ILE A 38 -1.14 24.17 3.90
CA ILE A 38 -2.29 24.16 2.97
C ILE A 38 -1.93 23.39 1.70
N TRP A 39 -0.81 23.75 1.07
CA TRP A 39 -0.34 23.10 -0.15
C TRP A 39 0.06 21.64 0.06
N ALA A 40 0.75 21.32 1.15
CA ALA A 40 1.10 19.94 1.49
C ALA A 40 -0.15 19.08 1.68
N THR A 41 -1.17 19.60 2.37
CA THR A 41 -2.42 18.86 2.58
C THR A 41 -3.16 18.67 1.26
N PHE A 42 -3.18 19.68 0.38
CA PHE A 42 -3.73 19.56 -0.98
C PHE A 42 -3.01 18.47 -1.80
N PHE A 43 -1.67 18.53 -1.89
CA PHE A 43 -0.90 17.54 -2.65
C PHE A 43 -1.05 16.13 -2.08
N PHE A 44 -1.03 15.98 -0.76
CA PHE A 44 -1.25 14.68 -0.11
C PHE A 44 -2.67 14.15 -0.36
N SER A 45 -3.69 15.02 -0.34
CA SER A 45 -5.09 14.62 -0.57
C SER A 45 -5.33 14.12 -1.99
N PHE A 46 -4.65 14.72 -2.97
CA PHE A 46 -4.94 14.50 -4.39
C PHE A 46 -3.79 13.87 -5.18
N ALA A 47 -2.73 13.38 -4.53
CA ALA A 47 -1.71 12.58 -5.21
C ALA A 47 -2.34 11.29 -5.79
N PRO A 48 -2.03 10.89 -7.03
CA PRO A 48 -2.65 9.74 -7.69
C PRO A 48 -2.70 8.47 -6.86
N VAL A 49 -1.55 8.11 -6.29
CA VAL A 49 -1.42 6.89 -5.49
C VAL A 49 -2.26 6.95 -4.21
N ASN A 50 -2.44 8.15 -3.61
CA ASN A 50 -3.30 8.33 -2.44
C ASN A 50 -4.78 8.29 -2.80
N ILE A 51 -5.20 8.86 -3.93
CA ILE A 51 -6.60 8.78 -4.39
C ILE A 51 -7.00 7.30 -4.57
N PHE A 52 -6.14 6.51 -5.21
CA PHE A 52 -6.41 5.10 -5.43
C PHE A 52 -6.31 4.27 -4.14
N ALA A 53 -5.18 4.36 -3.42
CA ALA A 53 -4.94 3.56 -2.23
C ALA A 53 -5.84 3.96 -1.05
N GLY A 54 -6.21 5.25 -0.93
CA GLY A 54 -7.02 5.79 0.16
C GLY A 54 -8.44 5.24 0.23
N ARG A 55 -8.90 4.57 -0.83
CA ARG A 55 -10.20 3.86 -0.88
C ARG A 55 -10.06 2.37 -1.14
N SER A 56 -8.83 1.86 -1.23
CA SER A 56 -8.58 0.45 -1.52
C SER A 56 -8.51 -0.31 -0.21
N PHE A 57 -9.04 -1.54 -0.19
CA PHE A 57 -8.99 -2.38 1.01
C PHE A 57 -7.56 -2.93 1.20
N MET A 58 -6.68 -2.08 1.73
CA MET A 58 -5.25 -2.31 1.86
C MET A 58 -4.76 -1.82 3.22
N PRO A 59 -3.76 -2.49 3.82
CA PRO A 59 -3.20 -2.09 5.12
C PRO A 59 -2.35 -0.80 5.02
N ASP A 60 -1.92 -0.44 3.81
CA ASP A 60 -0.98 0.63 3.53
C ASP A 60 -1.42 2.00 4.07
N VAL A 61 -2.64 2.42 3.73
CA VAL A 61 -3.15 3.75 4.11
C VAL A 61 -3.48 3.83 5.60
N PRO A 62 -4.21 2.87 6.22
CA PRO A 62 -4.39 2.85 7.67
C PRO A 62 -3.06 2.94 8.44
N SER A 63 -2.06 2.17 8.02
CA SER A 63 -0.73 2.20 8.66
C SER A 63 -0.03 3.56 8.50
N LEU A 64 0.00 4.13 7.29
CA LEU A 64 0.61 5.44 7.03
C LEU A 64 -0.11 6.57 7.77
N SER A 65 -1.43 6.55 7.80
CA SER A 65 -2.26 7.54 8.50
C SER A 65 -1.97 7.53 9.99
N LEU A 66 -1.89 6.35 10.62
CA LEU A 66 -1.50 6.21 12.02
C LEU A 66 -0.06 6.66 12.28
N ALA A 67 0.86 6.43 11.34
CA ALA A 67 2.23 6.93 11.45
C ALA A 67 2.29 8.48 11.48
N ILE A 68 1.50 9.15 10.62
CA ILE A 68 1.40 10.62 10.58
C ILE A 68 0.80 11.17 11.88
N VAL A 69 -0.29 10.57 12.35
CA VAL A 69 -0.94 10.93 13.63
C VAL A 69 0.06 10.77 14.78
N GLY A 70 0.76 9.64 14.82
CA GLY A 70 1.75 9.34 15.84
C GLY A 70 2.94 10.28 15.80
N LEU A 71 3.45 10.65 14.61
CA LEU A 71 4.49 11.67 14.46
C LEU A 71 4.06 13.03 15.02
N TYR A 72 2.82 13.45 14.74
CA TYR A 72 2.31 14.71 15.26
C TYR A 72 2.24 14.70 16.80
N PHE A 73 1.64 13.68 17.39
CA PHE A 73 1.56 13.60 18.85
C PHE A 73 2.92 13.39 19.51
N PHE A 74 3.86 12.71 18.82
CA PHE A 74 5.23 12.61 19.31
C PHE A 74 5.90 13.98 19.35
N LEU A 75 5.73 14.80 18.31
CA LEU A 75 6.22 16.18 18.30
C LEU A 75 5.62 16.99 19.46
N ARG A 76 4.30 16.93 19.66
CA ARG A 76 3.62 17.59 20.79
C ARG A 76 4.12 17.10 22.14
N TRP A 77 4.36 15.80 22.28
CA TRP A 77 4.93 15.25 23.51
C TRP A 77 6.34 15.79 23.77
N ILE A 78 7.18 15.91 22.75
CA ILE A 78 8.54 16.45 22.89
C ILE A 78 8.53 17.94 23.25
N GLU A 79 7.60 18.71 22.69
CA GLU A 79 7.44 20.15 22.94
C GLU A 79 6.78 20.45 24.29
N ASP A 80 5.58 19.93 24.49
CA ASP A 80 4.67 20.32 25.58
C ASP A 80 4.77 19.38 26.79
N ARG A 81 5.47 18.23 26.65
CA ARG A 81 5.65 17.21 27.69
C ARG A 81 4.35 16.64 28.25
N GLU A 82 3.28 16.70 27.46
CA GLU A 82 1.97 16.20 27.81
C GLU A 82 1.90 14.66 27.79
N SER A 83 1.32 14.06 28.83
CA SER A 83 1.20 12.60 28.95
C SER A 83 0.17 11.98 27.99
N VAL A 84 -0.85 12.74 27.59
CA VAL A 84 -1.84 12.28 26.60
C VAL A 84 -1.19 12.17 25.23
N SER A 85 -0.45 13.20 24.80
CA SER A 85 0.34 13.18 23.57
C SER A 85 1.33 12.01 23.54
N PHE A 86 2.01 11.71 24.66
CA PHE A 86 2.85 10.51 24.78
C PHE A 86 2.08 9.21 24.49
N LEU A 87 0.94 9.01 25.16
CA LEU A 87 0.15 7.79 25.04
C LEU A 87 -0.42 7.64 23.63
N LEU A 88 -0.96 8.72 23.06
CA LEU A 88 -1.49 8.73 21.69
C LEU A 88 -0.40 8.44 20.67
N ALA A 89 0.79 9.03 20.81
CA ALA A 89 1.92 8.73 19.95
C ALA A 89 2.32 7.25 20.05
N ALA A 90 2.48 6.73 21.27
CA ALA A 90 2.91 5.34 21.48
C ALA A 90 1.93 4.32 20.89
N ILE A 91 0.62 4.51 21.12
CA ILE A 91 -0.42 3.62 20.59
C ILE A 91 -0.51 3.70 19.07
N THR A 92 -0.54 4.91 18.49
CA THR A 92 -0.72 5.06 17.04
C THR A 92 0.51 4.59 16.26
N ILE A 93 1.73 4.84 16.76
CA ILE A 93 2.95 4.27 16.16
C ILE A 93 2.97 2.75 16.31
N SER A 94 2.59 2.20 17.47
CA SER A 94 2.47 0.75 17.66
C SER A 94 1.52 0.12 16.64
N LEU A 95 0.30 0.65 16.53
CA LEU A 95 -0.70 0.16 15.58
C LEU A 95 -0.25 0.31 14.12
N SER A 96 0.45 1.40 13.78
CA SER A 96 1.03 1.58 12.45
C SER A 96 1.99 0.44 12.08
N ILE A 97 2.95 0.13 12.96
CA ILE A 97 3.93 -0.95 12.75
C ILE A 97 3.25 -2.32 12.78
N LEU A 98 2.27 -2.52 13.67
CA LEU A 98 1.53 -3.77 13.81
C LEU A 98 0.73 -4.10 12.54
N ILE A 99 0.07 -3.10 11.94
CA ILE A 99 -0.65 -3.25 10.66
C ILE A 99 0.34 -3.55 9.53
N LYS A 100 1.50 -2.88 9.55
CA LYS A 100 2.51 -3.04 8.49
C LYS A 100 3.92 -2.79 9.02
N VAL A 101 4.70 -3.86 9.18
CA VAL A 101 6.07 -3.80 9.71
C VAL A 101 6.98 -2.81 8.96
N THR A 102 6.78 -2.62 7.65
CA THR A 102 7.59 -1.68 6.85
C THR A 102 7.41 -0.23 7.28
N SER A 103 6.35 0.10 8.02
CA SER A 103 6.15 1.43 8.63
C SER A 103 7.17 1.76 9.71
N ILE A 104 8.02 0.80 10.10
CA ILE A 104 9.20 1.05 10.96
C ILE A 104 10.14 2.13 10.40
N VAL A 105 10.06 2.47 9.10
CA VAL A 105 10.75 3.63 8.50
C VAL A 105 10.46 4.95 9.22
N ILE A 106 9.32 5.04 9.93
CA ILE A 106 8.95 6.19 10.77
C ILE A 106 9.87 6.36 11.99
N ALA A 107 10.65 5.34 12.35
CA ALA A 107 11.62 5.43 13.43
C ALA A 107 12.67 6.53 13.18
N ALA A 108 13.07 6.77 11.94
CA ALA A 108 14.06 7.81 11.62
C ALA A 108 13.60 9.24 11.97
N PRO A 109 12.42 9.73 11.51
CA PRO A 109 11.92 11.03 11.94
C PRO A 109 11.62 11.08 13.45
N LEU A 110 11.18 9.98 14.08
CA LEU A 110 11.01 9.91 15.55
C LEU A 110 12.33 10.09 16.31
N LEU A 111 13.39 9.38 15.88
CA LEU A 111 14.73 9.49 16.45
C LEU A 111 15.29 10.91 16.26
N TYR A 112 15.09 11.51 15.09
CA TYR A 112 15.45 12.90 14.86
C TYR A 112 14.74 13.84 15.84
N LEU A 113 13.42 13.70 16.01
CA LEU A 113 12.66 14.52 16.96
C LEU A 113 13.11 14.33 18.40
N ALA A 114 13.41 13.10 18.81
CA ALA A 114 13.94 12.82 20.13
C ALA A 114 15.30 13.53 20.35
N VAL A 115 16.23 13.42 19.41
CA VAL A 115 17.56 14.04 19.51
C VAL A 115 17.47 15.58 19.44
N ALA A 116 16.74 16.11 18.46
CA ALA A 116 16.56 17.56 18.29
C ALA A 116 15.82 18.19 19.49
N GLY A 117 14.85 17.48 20.06
CA GLY A 117 14.11 17.92 21.24
C GLY A 117 14.90 17.84 22.55
N ILE A 118 15.88 16.95 22.65
CA ILE A 118 16.79 16.82 23.82
C ILE A 118 17.97 17.80 23.72
N GLY A 119 18.52 18.00 22.51
CA GLY A 119 19.75 18.77 22.28
C GLY A 119 19.61 20.29 22.46
N ASP A 120 18.39 20.81 22.50
CA ASP A 120 18.13 22.25 22.56
C ASP A 120 17.89 22.72 24.01
N SER A 121 18.98 22.79 24.78
CA SER A 121 19.00 23.28 26.17
C SER A 121 19.59 24.70 26.25
N GLY A 122 18.80 25.69 25.84
CA GLY A 122 19.05 27.11 26.15
C GLY A 122 18.77 27.51 27.61
N ARG A 123 18.67 26.55 28.55
CA ARG A 123 18.50 26.84 29.99
C ARG A 123 19.48 26.00 30.82
N LEU A 124 20.46 26.71 31.36
CA LEU A 124 21.41 26.30 32.38
C LEU A 124 20.68 25.72 33.61
N GLU A 125 20.99 24.48 34.03
CA GLU A 125 21.09 24.07 35.45
C GLU A 125 21.42 22.57 35.66
N THR A 126 22.57 22.32 36.30
CA THR A 126 23.39 21.09 36.19
C THR A 126 23.10 19.98 37.21
N LYS A 127 21.99 20.02 37.96
CA LYS A 127 21.55 18.88 38.81
C LYS A 127 20.12 18.40 38.51
N LEU A 128 19.20 19.30 38.17
CA LEU A 128 17.89 18.92 37.61
C LEU A 128 18.03 18.24 36.25
N MET A 129 19.07 18.57 35.45
CA MET A 129 19.34 17.94 34.16
C MET A 129 19.60 16.43 34.25
N ARG A 130 20.32 15.93 35.25
CA ARG A 130 20.59 14.47 35.37
C ARG A 130 19.33 13.65 35.70
N SER A 131 18.46 14.17 36.57
CA SER A 131 17.16 13.56 36.88
C SER A 131 16.15 13.72 35.74
N ARG A 132 16.13 14.90 35.08
CA ARG A 132 15.35 15.16 33.86
C ARG A 132 15.73 14.22 32.71
N ASP A 133 17.03 14.02 32.50
CA ASP A 133 17.56 13.16 31.44
C ASP A 133 17.20 11.70 31.73
N HIS A 134 17.29 11.25 32.99
CA HIS A 134 16.86 9.90 33.36
C HIS A 134 15.35 9.66 33.15
N ARG A 135 14.49 10.60 33.56
CA ARG A 135 13.03 10.49 33.33
C ARG A 135 12.69 10.52 31.83
N CYS A 136 13.33 11.39 31.05
CA CYS A 136 13.13 11.44 29.60
C CYS A 136 13.59 10.14 28.91
N ARG A 137 14.74 9.58 29.32
CA ARG A 137 15.24 8.29 28.81
C ARG A 137 14.30 7.14 29.17
N LEU A 138 13.77 7.12 30.39
CA LEU A 138 12.80 6.10 30.81
C LEU A 138 11.49 6.21 30.01
N GLN A 139 10.99 7.43 29.78
CA GLN A 139 9.81 7.64 28.93
C GLN A 139 10.06 7.23 27.48
N LEU A 140 11.23 7.54 26.92
CA LEU A 140 11.60 7.09 25.57
C LEU A 140 11.71 5.56 25.50
N LEU A 141 12.29 4.92 26.52
CA LEU A 141 12.35 3.46 26.60
C LEU A 141 10.95 2.84 26.71
N LEU A 142 10.07 3.45 27.51
CA LEU A 142 8.68 3.03 27.62
C LEU A 142 7.92 3.23 26.29
N PHE A 143 8.13 4.37 25.61
CA PHE A 143 7.59 4.62 24.28
C PHE A 143 8.05 3.53 23.30
N THR A 144 9.35 3.24 23.25
CA THR A 144 9.92 2.20 22.38
C THR A 144 9.33 0.83 22.70
N ALA A 145 9.17 0.49 23.99
CA ALA A 145 8.55 -0.76 24.41
C ALA A 145 7.09 -0.86 23.92
N ILE A 146 6.27 0.17 24.13
CA ILE A 146 4.87 0.21 23.67
C ILE A 146 4.80 0.16 22.13
N ALA A 147 5.67 0.90 21.44
CA ALA A 147 5.69 0.96 19.99
C ALA A 147 6.10 -0.37 19.33
N LEU A 148 7.04 -1.12 19.92
CA LEU A 148 7.66 -2.28 19.27
C LEU A 148 7.21 -3.63 19.81
N LEU A 149 6.98 -3.79 21.12
CA LEU A 149 6.70 -5.11 21.70
C LEU A 149 5.43 -5.78 21.15
N PRO A 150 4.29 -5.08 20.98
CA PRO A 150 3.10 -5.71 20.39
C PRO A 150 3.36 -6.24 18.98
N SER A 151 4.05 -5.44 18.15
CA SER A 151 4.42 -5.81 16.78
C SER A 151 5.40 -6.98 16.77
N ALA A 152 6.42 -6.96 17.63
CA ALA A 152 7.39 -8.05 17.74
C ALA A 152 6.71 -9.37 18.14
N ALA A 153 5.81 -9.35 19.13
CA ALA A 153 5.06 -10.53 19.55
C ALA A 153 4.14 -11.06 18.44
N TRP A 154 3.44 -10.17 17.73
CA TRP A 154 2.55 -10.57 16.64
C TRP A 154 3.31 -11.15 15.44
N TYR A 155 4.36 -10.48 14.98
CA TYR A 155 5.14 -10.97 13.84
C TYR A 155 5.94 -12.24 14.18
N TRP A 156 6.37 -12.41 15.43
CA TRP A 156 6.90 -13.68 15.92
C TRP A 156 5.85 -14.79 15.83
N HIS A 157 4.63 -14.55 16.30
CA HIS A 157 3.55 -15.52 16.18
C HIS A 157 3.21 -15.83 14.71
N ALA A 158 3.09 -14.81 13.87
CA ALA A 158 2.81 -14.98 12.44
C ALA A 158 3.90 -15.79 11.73
N TYR A 159 5.16 -15.63 12.13
CA TYR A 159 6.27 -16.44 11.62
C TYR A 159 6.11 -17.91 12.01
N GLN A 160 5.77 -18.21 13.26
CA GLN A 160 5.50 -19.58 13.72
C GLN A 160 4.32 -20.22 12.97
N VAL A 161 3.27 -19.45 12.68
CA VAL A 161 2.14 -19.91 11.86
C VAL A 161 2.60 -20.24 10.45
N ALA A 162 3.39 -19.37 9.83
CA ALA A 162 3.95 -19.60 8.50
C ALA A 162 4.87 -20.83 8.46
N GLU A 163 5.68 -21.09 9.48
CA GLU A 163 6.50 -22.32 9.51
C GLU A 163 5.65 -23.59 9.66
N LYS A 164 4.60 -23.54 10.49
CA LYS A 164 3.84 -24.74 10.87
C LYS A 164 2.81 -25.17 9.83
N PHE A 165 2.18 -24.23 9.13
CA PHE A 165 1.06 -24.52 8.25
C PHE A 165 1.40 -24.27 6.78
N TYR A 166 1.01 -25.22 5.93
CA TYR A 166 1.00 -25.05 4.48
C TYR A 166 0.24 -23.75 4.08
N PRO A 167 0.73 -22.94 3.13
CA PRO A 167 1.80 -23.19 2.15
C PRO A 167 3.22 -22.83 2.59
N HIS A 168 3.49 -22.76 3.90
CA HIS A 168 4.81 -22.42 4.44
C HIS A 168 5.36 -21.06 3.96
N HIS A 169 4.47 -20.07 3.84
CA HIS A 169 4.79 -18.76 3.29
C HIS A 169 4.64 -17.64 4.32
N PHE A 170 5.72 -16.89 4.54
CA PHE A 170 5.69 -15.67 5.34
C PHE A 170 5.68 -14.44 4.43
N PHE A 171 4.78 -13.50 4.70
CA PHE A 171 4.64 -12.29 3.90
C PHE A 171 5.95 -11.50 3.85
N GLY A 172 6.35 -11.08 2.64
CA GLY A 172 7.59 -10.33 2.41
C GLY A 172 8.85 -11.18 2.25
N ALA A 173 8.73 -12.52 2.27
CA ALA A 173 9.83 -13.43 1.97
C ALA A 173 10.53 -13.07 0.65
N GLY A 174 11.87 -13.02 0.67
CA GLY A 174 12.70 -12.63 -0.47
C GLY A 174 12.67 -11.12 -0.83
N GLY A 175 11.95 -10.30 -0.07
CA GLY A 175 11.83 -8.86 -0.34
C GLY A 175 13.08 -8.04 -0.02
N VAL A 176 13.88 -8.48 0.96
CA VAL A 176 15.15 -7.85 1.34
C VAL A 176 16.23 -8.30 0.36
N ARG A 177 16.32 -7.59 -0.76
CA ARG A 177 17.26 -7.89 -1.84
C ARG A 177 17.58 -6.61 -2.60
N ILE A 178 18.87 -6.35 -2.80
CA ILE A 178 19.32 -5.26 -3.68
C ILE A 178 19.17 -5.70 -5.13
N GLU A 179 18.60 -4.82 -5.96
CA GLU A 179 18.28 -5.07 -7.36
C GLU A 179 19.17 -4.27 -8.30
N SER A 180 19.00 -4.46 -9.61
CA SER A 180 19.76 -3.73 -10.62
C SER A 180 19.38 -2.25 -10.70
N PHE A 181 20.26 -1.43 -11.30
CA PHE A 181 19.95 -0.02 -11.55
C PHE A 181 18.67 0.17 -12.38
N SER A 182 18.44 -0.66 -13.41
CA SER A 182 17.25 -0.57 -14.26
C SER A 182 15.95 -0.83 -13.48
N TRP A 183 15.99 -1.75 -12.50
CA TRP A 183 14.88 -1.99 -11.58
C TRP A 183 14.54 -0.73 -10.77
N TYR A 184 15.53 -0.15 -10.10
CA TYR A 184 15.34 1.06 -9.31
C TYR A 184 14.93 2.26 -10.15
N TRP A 185 15.53 2.42 -11.33
CA TRP A 185 15.18 3.49 -12.26
C TRP A 185 13.71 3.40 -12.69
N ASN A 186 13.20 2.19 -12.96
CA ASN A 186 11.80 2.02 -13.35
C ASN A 186 10.85 2.44 -12.21
N ILE A 187 11.13 2.04 -10.97
CA ILE A 187 10.31 2.43 -9.82
C ILE A 187 10.42 3.94 -9.55
N ALA A 188 11.62 4.51 -9.60
CA ALA A 188 11.84 5.95 -9.42
C ALA A 188 11.08 6.77 -10.47
N ARG A 189 11.19 6.39 -11.75
CA ARG A 189 10.45 7.00 -12.86
C ARG A 189 8.95 6.91 -12.62
N GLN A 190 8.42 5.72 -12.35
CA GLN A 190 6.99 5.51 -12.12
C GLN A 190 6.48 6.29 -10.90
N THR A 191 7.27 6.36 -9.83
CA THR A 191 6.95 7.14 -8.63
C THR A 191 6.85 8.62 -8.98
N ALA A 192 7.85 9.16 -9.68
CA ALA A 192 7.90 10.57 -10.03
C ALA A 192 6.83 10.98 -11.05
N THR A 193 6.55 10.16 -12.06
CA THR A 193 5.66 10.53 -13.16
C THR A 193 4.21 10.12 -12.97
N SER A 194 3.94 9.02 -12.25
CA SER A 194 2.59 8.47 -12.12
C SER A 194 2.07 8.45 -10.69
N SER A 195 2.89 8.09 -9.70
CA SER A 195 2.42 8.04 -8.30
C SER A 195 2.28 9.43 -7.68
N LEU A 196 3.26 10.31 -7.93
CA LEU A 196 3.29 11.69 -7.43
C LEU A 196 2.81 12.71 -8.48
N THR A 197 2.99 12.43 -9.77
CA THR A 197 2.97 13.38 -10.90
C THR A 197 4.26 14.21 -11.04
N PRO A 198 4.64 14.64 -12.26
CA PRO A 198 5.80 15.50 -12.47
C PRO A 198 5.70 16.82 -11.71
N ILE A 199 4.50 17.39 -11.57
CA ILE A 199 4.30 18.65 -10.83
C ILE A 199 4.70 18.49 -9.37
N LEU A 200 4.14 17.51 -8.66
CA LEU A 200 4.47 17.27 -7.25
C LEU A 200 5.94 16.91 -7.10
N SER A 201 6.50 16.10 -8.00
CA SER A 201 7.92 15.72 -7.95
C SER A 201 8.85 16.91 -8.10
N ILE A 202 8.61 17.79 -9.07
CA ILE A 202 9.42 18.99 -9.29
C ILE A 202 9.27 19.96 -8.11
N MET A 203 8.04 20.19 -7.63
CA MET A 203 7.81 21.04 -6.47
C MET A 203 8.49 20.48 -5.21
N ALA A 204 8.44 19.17 -4.99
CA ALA A 204 9.12 18.52 -3.87
C ALA A 204 10.65 18.67 -3.97
N LEU A 205 11.23 18.52 -5.17
CA LEU A 205 12.67 18.74 -5.38
C LEU A 205 13.09 20.19 -5.10
N ILE A 206 12.32 21.18 -5.57
CA ILE A 206 12.57 22.59 -5.22
C ILE A 206 12.47 22.77 -3.71
N GLY A 207 11.41 22.23 -3.11
CA GLY A 207 11.12 22.28 -1.68
C GLY A 207 12.23 21.74 -0.80
N LEU A 208 12.87 20.65 -1.23
CA LEU A 208 14.02 20.06 -0.54
C LEU A 208 15.16 21.07 -0.32
N PHE A 209 15.37 22.00 -1.25
CA PHE A 209 16.45 22.99 -1.16
C PHE A 209 16.01 24.34 -0.58
N VAL A 210 14.74 24.70 -0.70
CA VAL A 210 14.22 26.01 -0.25
C VAL A 210 13.44 25.96 1.07
N ALA A 211 13.23 24.76 1.64
CA ALA A 211 12.49 24.61 2.89
C ALA A 211 13.05 25.51 3.99
N PRO A 212 12.19 26.26 4.70
CA PRO A 212 12.64 27.20 5.71
C PRO A 212 13.33 26.46 6.86
N ARG A 213 14.34 27.10 7.45
CA ARG A 213 14.97 26.57 8.66
C ARG A 213 14.06 26.83 9.85
N SER A 214 13.78 25.78 10.60
CA SER A 214 13.01 25.76 11.84
C SER A 214 13.61 24.70 12.76
N ARG A 215 13.18 24.68 14.03
CA ARG A 215 13.69 23.74 15.04
C ARG A 215 13.65 22.28 14.58
N TYR A 216 12.62 21.91 13.81
CA TYR A 216 12.40 20.54 13.33
C TYR A 216 12.47 20.41 11.80
N SER A 217 13.10 21.36 11.09
CA SER A 217 13.10 21.41 9.61
C SER A 217 13.68 20.17 8.93
N ARG A 218 14.50 19.38 9.63
CA ARG A 218 15.06 18.13 9.09
C ARG A 218 14.17 16.89 9.28
N LEU A 219 12.98 17.00 9.89
CA LEU A 219 12.08 15.85 10.09
C LEU A 219 11.81 15.11 8.77
N PHE A 220 11.32 15.83 7.75
CA PHE A 220 11.01 15.24 6.45
C PHE A 220 12.27 14.79 5.68
N HIS A 221 13.45 15.33 6.00
CA HIS A 221 14.72 14.88 5.44
C HIS A 221 15.14 13.52 6.01
N TRP A 222 15.00 13.32 7.32
CA TRP A 222 15.25 12.02 7.96
C TRP A 222 14.25 10.96 7.52
N TRP A 223 12.99 11.35 7.33
CA TRP A 223 11.99 10.46 6.75
C TRP A 223 12.34 10.09 5.30
N LEU A 224 12.76 11.06 4.48
CA LEU A 224 13.20 10.81 3.11
C LEU A 224 14.42 9.87 3.07
N ALA A 225 15.42 10.10 3.92
CA ALA A 225 16.62 9.27 4.00
C ALA A 225 16.28 7.82 4.37
N ALA A 226 15.38 7.61 5.33
CA ALA A 226 14.90 6.28 5.70
C ALA A 226 14.14 5.60 4.56
N MET A 227 13.33 6.35 3.80
CA MET A 227 12.65 5.82 2.63
C MET A 227 13.60 5.46 1.49
N ILE A 228 14.64 6.25 1.25
CA ILE A 228 15.69 5.92 0.27
C ILE A 228 16.43 4.65 0.70
N LEU A 229 16.80 4.54 1.98
CA LEU A 229 17.45 3.34 2.51
C LEU A 229 16.55 2.11 2.38
N PHE A 230 15.27 2.23 2.76
CA PHE A 230 14.27 1.17 2.60
C PHE A 230 14.13 0.75 1.13
N PHE A 231 14.07 1.72 0.22
CA PHE A 231 13.98 1.47 -1.21
C PHE A 231 15.18 0.67 -1.74
N VAL A 232 16.40 0.99 -1.31
CA VAL A 232 17.61 0.27 -1.72
C VAL A 232 17.69 -1.12 -1.09
N VAL A 233 17.55 -1.22 0.23
CA VAL A 233 17.74 -2.49 0.98
C VAL A 233 16.62 -3.50 0.67
N VAL A 234 15.39 -3.01 0.49
CA VAL A 234 14.20 -3.83 0.24
C VAL A 234 13.80 -3.71 -1.24
N GLY A 235 14.77 -3.86 -2.14
CA GLY A 235 14.61 -3.60 -3.58
C GLY A 235 13.52 -4.44 -4.24
N TYR A 236 13.58 -5.77 -4.13
CA TYR A 236 12.53 -6.65 -4.66
C TYR A 236 11.18 -6.42 -3.94
N GLY A 237 11.22 -6.22 -2.63
CA GLY A 237 10.04 -5.93 -1.85
C GLY A 237 9.35 -4.61 -2.23
N ASN A 238 10.00 -3.72 -2.99
CA ASN A 238 9.41 -2.50 -3.54
C ASN A 238 8.76 -2.69 -4.94
N ARG A 239 8.52 -3.95 -5.37
CA ARG A 239 7.92 -4.30 -6.68
C ARG A 239 6.55 -3.71 -6.99
N HIS A 240 5.78 -3.31 -5.98
CA HIS A 240 4.45 -2.73 -6.16
C HIS A 240 4.42 -1.23 -5.85
N ARG A 241 3.69 -0.48 -6.68
CA ARG A 241 3.61 1.00 -6.65
C ARG A 241 3.12 1.61 -5.33
N TRP A 242 2.37 0.84 -4.55
CA TRP A 242 1.82 1.30 -3.27
C TRP A 242 2.84 1.25 -2.13
N TYR A 243 3.96 0.53 -2.28
CA TYR A 243 5.01 0.55 -1.25
C TYR A 243 5.75 1.89 -1.17
N GLN A 244 5.57 2.75 -2.17
CA GLN A 244 6.09 4.11 -2.21
C GLN A 244 5.12 5.13 -1.58
N LEU A 245 3.96 4.71 -1.06
CA LEU A 245 2.99 5.59 -0.38
C LEU A 245 3.60 6.49 0.71
N PRO A 246 4.55 6.02 1.55
CA PRO A 246 5.17 6.90 2.54
C PRO A 246 6.01 8.05 1.96
N LEU A 247 6.36 8.02 0.66
CA LEU A 247 6.99 9.17 -0.01
C LEU A 247 6.01 10.32 -0.27
N VAL A 248 4.69 10.06 -0.33
CA VAL A 248 3.69 11.09 -0.63
C VAL A 248 3.64 12.22 0.41
N PRO A 249 3.53 11.96 1.74
CA PRO A 249 3.51 13.04 2.73
C PRO A 249 4.85 13.80 2.78
N ILE A 250 5.97 13.13 2.48
CA ILE A 250 7.31 13.74 2.37
C ILE A 250 7.37 14.70 1.19
N ALA A 251 7.00 14.22 0.00
CA ALA A 251 6.97 15.03 -1.22
C ALA A 251 5.98 16.19 -1.09
N ALA A 252 4.82 15.95 -0.50
CA ALA A 252 3.81 16.97 -0.25
C ALA A 252 4.31 18.06 0.71
N ALA A 253 4.99 17.70 1.81
CA ALA A 253 5.57 18.67 2.73
C ALA A 253 6.62 19.56 2.06
N PHE A 254 7.53 18.98 1.27
CA PHE A 254 8.52 19.76 0.52
C PHE A 254 7.85 20.61 -0.57
N ALA A 255 6.90 20.06 -1.34
CA ALA A 255 6.18 20.82 -2.35
C ALA A 255 5.41 21.99 -1.73
N GLY A 256 4.82 21.81 -0.56
CA GLY A 256 4.22 22.90 0.20
C GLY A 256 5.23 23.99 0.56
N ALA A 257 6.44 23.62 1.00
CA ALA A 257 7.50 24.57 1.27
C ALA A 257 7.94 25.33 0.00
N ALA A 258 8.00 24.66 -1.16
CA ALA A 258 8.27 25.31 -2.45
C ALA A 258 7.18 26.33 -2.81
N CYS A 259 5.90 25.96 -2.66
CA CYS A 259 4.78 26.87 -2.92
C CYS A 259 4.82 28.09 -1.99
N ALA A 260 5.14 27.90 -0.70
CA ALA A 260 5.30 29.00 0.25
C ALA A 260 6.47 29.93 -0.15
N PHE A 261 7.60 29.36 -0.55
CA PHE A 261 8.76 30.13 -1.01
C PHE A 261 8.44 30.93 -2.29
N ILE A 262 7.89 30.30 -3.32
CA ILE A 262 7.52 30.96 -4.59
C ILE A 262 6.48 32.05 -4.31
N GLY A 263 5.45 31.75 -3.53
CA GLY A 263 4.42 32.71 -3.14
C GLY A 263 4.99 33.95 -2.45
N SER A 264 6.02 33.78 -1.61
CA SER A 264 6.69 34.92 -0.95
C SER A 264 7.40 35.86 -1.93
N LYS A 265 7.87 35.35 -3.08
CA LYS A 265 8.57 36.15 -4.11
C LYS A 265 7.62 36.97 -4.99
N ILE A 266 6.37 36.55 -5.11
CA ILE A 266 5.34 37.22 -5.90
C ILE A 266 4.23 37.85 -5.03
N ALA A 267 4.48 37.97 -3.73
CA ALA A 267 3.50 38.43 -2.74
C ALA A 267 3.00 39.87 -2.98
N SER A 268 3.70 40.66 -3.79
CA SER A 268 3.31 42.02 -4.17
C SER A 268 2.03 42.07 -5.02
N SER A 269 1.68 40.99 -5.73
CA SER A 269 0.48 40.93 -6.57
C SER A 269 -0.44 39.79 -6.14
N ARG A 270 -1.55 40.13 -5.48
CA ARG A 270 -2.59 39.16 -5.09
C ARG A 270 -3.18 38.43 -6.29
N ILE A 271 -3.30 39.11 -7.43
CA ILE A 271 -3.80 38.52 -8.67
C ILE A 271 -2.82 37.48 -9.20
N ALA A 272 -1.51 37.77 -9.21
CA ALA A 272 -0.50 36.81 -9.65
C ALA A 272 -0.45 35.56 -8.75
N VAL A 273 -0.52 35.75 -7.43
CA VAL A 273 -0.59 34.64 -6.46
C VAL A 273 -1.83 33.78 -6.72
N ALA A 274 -3.00 34.38 -6.86
CA ALA A 274 -4.25 33.67 -7.10
C ALA A 274 -4.21 32.91 -8.44
N ALA A 275 -3.81 33.58 -9.53
CA ALA A 275 -3.73 32.98 -10.85
C ALA A 275 -2.74 31.80 -10.91
N LEU A 276 -1.54 31.95 -10.34
CA LEU A 276 -0.55 30.86 -10.31
C LEU A 276 -1.00 29.70 -9.42
N SER A 277 -1.69 30.00 -8.31
CA SER A 277 -2.27 28.97 -7.43
C SER A 277 -3.36 28.18 -8.14
N ILE A 278 -4.28 28.85 -8.84
CA ILE A 278 -5.34 28.20 -9.63
C ILE A 278 -4.73 27.36 -10.74
N LEU A 279 -3.75 27.89 -11.47
CA LEU A 279 -3.05 27.16 -12.52
C LEU A 279 -2.38 25.90 -11.96
N LEU A 280 -1.59 26.03 -10.89
CA LEU A 280 -0.90 24.91 -10.25
C LEU A 280 -1.89 23.84 -9.76
N ALA A 281 -2.93 24.25 -9.04
CA ALA A 281 -3.94 23.34 -8.52
C ALA A 281 -4.70 22.62 -9.64
N SER A 282 -5.10 23.34 -10.69
CA SER A 282 -5.84 22.78 -11.83
C SER A 282 -4.97 21.85 -12.66
N SER A 283 -3.72 22.22 -12.95
CA SER A 283 -2.77 21.36 -13.66
C SER A 283 -2.44 20.10 -12.87
N PHE A 284 -2.25 20.21 -11.55
CA PHE A 284 -2.03 19.04 -10.69
C PHE A 284 -3.26 18.14 -10.63
N ALA A 285 -4.46 18.69 -10.47
CA ALA A 285 -5.70 17.93 -10.43
C ALA A 285 -5.95 17.19 -11.77
N LEU A 286 -5.72 17.86 -12.91
CA LEU A 286 -5.83 17.24 -14.23
C LEU A 286 -4.83 16.09 -14.41
N LEU A 287 -3.54 16.33 -14.12
CA LEU A 287 -2.54 15.27 -14.20
C LEU A 287 -2.85 14.11 -13.26
N SER A 288 -3.36 14.43 -12.07
CA SER A 288 -3.73 13.41 -11.10
C SER A 288 -4.86 12.53 -11.62
N TYR A 289 -5.92 13.14 -12.16
CA TYR A 289 -7.01 12.43 -12.83
C TYR A 289 -6.51 11.52 -13.96
N LEU A 290 -5.64 12.03 -14.84
CA LEU A 290 -5.07 11.25 -15.95
C LEU A 290 -4.23 10.07 -15.47
N CYS A 291 -3.45 10.24 -14.40
CA CYS A 291 -2.63 9.17 -13.83
C CYS A 291 -3.45 8.12 -13.07
N VAL A 292 -4.55 8.54 -12.43
CA VAL A 292 -5.42 7.66 -11.65
C VAL A 292 -6.37 6.85 -12.53
N ARG A 293 -6.88 7.43 -13.62
CA ARG A 293 -7.91 6.81 -14.46
C ARG A 293 -7.60 5.34 -14.85
N PRO A 294 -6.39 4.98 -15.32
CA PRO A 294 -6.09 3.59 -15.68
C PRO A 294 -6.13 2.61 -14.50
N LEU A 295 -5.95 3.10 -13.26
CA LEU A 295 -6.01 2.25 -12.07
C LEU A 295 -7.45 1.81 -11.73
N TYR A 296 -8.46 2.45 -12.30
CA TYR A 296 -9.87 2.08 -12.13
C TYR A 296 -10.34 1.06 -13.16
N GLU A 297 -9.50 0.70 -14.13
CA GLU A 297 -9.76 -0.42 -15.02
C GLU A 297 -9.49 -1.72 -14.26
N SER A 298 -10.53 -2.56 -14.15
CA SER A 298 -10.46 -3.80 -13.37
C SER A 298 -9.66 -4.86 -14.13
N SER A 299 -8.45 -5.15 -13.67
CA SER A 299 -7.60 -6.22 -14.25
C SER A 299 -8.23 -7.62 -14.14
N ALA A 300 -9.12 -7.84 -13.17
CA ALA A 300 -9.78 -9.11 -12.91
C ALA A 300 -11.27 -9.12 -13.30
N ALA A 301 -11.71 -8.22 -14.19
CA ALA A 301 -13.13 -8.12 -14.59
C ALA A 301 -13.66 -9.45 -15.14
N GLN A 302 -12.90 -10.10 -16.02
CA GLN A 302 -13.26 -11.37 -16.65
C GLN A 302 -13.41 -12.50 -15.63
N LEU A 303 -12.53 -12.54 -14.62
CA LEU A 303 -12.59 -13.52 -13.53
C LEU A 303 -13.81 -13.29 -12.64
N ARG A 304 -14.10 -12.02 -12.31
CA ARG A 304 -15.31 -11.65 -11.58
C ARG A 304 -16.55 -12.09 -12.34
N ASP A 305 -16.64 -11.76 -13.62
CA ASP A 305 -17.83 -11.99 -14.43
C ASP A 305 -18.05 -13.49 -14.69
N ALA A 306 -16.97 -14.25 -14.92
CA ALA A 306 -17.02 -15.72 -14.94
C ALA A 306 -17.47 -16.30 -13.59
N GLY A 307 -16.96 -15.77 -12.47
CA GLY A 307 -17.37 -16.18 -11.13
C GLY A 307 -18.84 -15.91 -10.85
N LEU A 308 -19.33 -14.71 -11.17
CA LEU A 308 -20.75 -14.35 -11.04
C LEU A 308 -21.65 -15.26 -11.88
N GLU A 309 -21.21 -15.64 -13.08
CA GLU A 309 -21.95 -16.57 -13.92
C GLU A 309 -21.96 -17.98 -13.33
N LEU A 310 -20.82 -18.48 -12.86
CA LEU A 310 -20.71 -19.76 -12.15
C LEU A 310 -21.62 -19.80 -10.93
N ASN A 311 -21.74 -18.71 -10.17
CA ASN A 311 -22.64 -18.68 -9.02
C ASN A 311 -24.11 -18.87 -9.41
N LYS A 312 -24.53 -18.33 -10.57
CA LYS A 312 -25.90 -18.47 -11.08
C LYS A 312 -26.19 -19.86 -11.62
N ILE A 313 -25.25 -20.44 -12.37
CA ILE A 313 -25.52 -21.64 -13.17
C ILE A 313 -25.12 -22.96 -12.48
N THR A 314 -24.40 -22.88 -11.35
CA THR A 314 -23.95 -24.07 -10.61
C THR A 314 -24.64 -24.21 -9.25
N ALA A 315 -24.82 -25.45 -8.79
CA ALA A 315 -25.32 -25.72 -7.44
C ALA A 315 -24.29 -25.27 -6.36
N PRO A 316 -24.71 -24.89 -5.14
CA PRO A 316 -23.81 -24.41 -4.08
C PRO A 316 -22.63 -25.32 -3.73
N GLY A 317 -22.77 -26.63 -3.91
CA GLY A 317 -21.72 -27.63 -3.66
C GLY A 317 -20.82 -27.93 -4.87
N ALA A 318 -21.00 -27.26 -6.01
CA ALA A 318 -20.19 -27.48 -7.19
C ALA A 318 -18.71 -27.16 -6.93
N LEU A 319 -17.82 -28.08 -7.32
CA LEU A 319 -16.39 -27.86 -7.31
C LEU A 319 -15.92 -27.45 -8.70
N ILE A 320 -15.16 -26.35 -8.77
CA ILE A 320 -14.75 -25.70 -10.02
C ILE A 320 -13.25 -25.85 -10.21
N VAL A 321 -12.83 -26.11 -11.44
CA VAL A 321 -11.42 -26.02 -11.86
C VAL A 321 -11.29 -24.79 -12.75
N ALA A 322 -10.40 -23.87 -12.39
CA ALA A 322 -10.27 -22.59 -13.08
C ALA A 322 -8.87 -22.39 -13.68
N ALA A 323 -8.80 -22.26 -15.01
CA ALA A 323 -7.60 -21.79 -15.70
C ALA A 323 -7.51 -20.26 -15.55
N ASP A 324 -7.06 -19.81 -14.38
CA ASP A 324 -7.14 -18.41 -13.89
C ASP A 324 -5.78 -17.77 -13.59
N MET A 325 -4.68 -18.48 -13.89
CA MET A 325 -3.30 -18.04 -13.61
C MET A 325 -3.02 -17.81 -12.10
N GLY A 326 -3.78 -18.47 -11.21
CA GLY A 326 -3.63 -18.37 -9.76
C GLY A 326 -4.36 -17.19 -9.10
N ASP A 327 -5.25 -16.50 -9.82
CA ASP A 327 -6.04 -15.40 -9.27
C ASP A 327 -7.35 -15.91 -8.63
N PRO A 328 -7.54 -15.78 -7.30
CA PRO A 328 -8.69 -16.34 -6.59
C PRO A 328 -10.01 -15.58 -6.81
N THR A 329 -10.01 -14.51 -7.60
CA THR A 329 -11.20 -13.67 -7.86
C THR A 329 -12.39 -14.50 -8.32
N ILE A 330 -12.17 -15.50 -9.19
CA ILE A 330 -13.24 -16.33 -9.72
C ILE A 330 -13.95 -17.14 -8.62
N PHE A 331 -13.21 -17.72 -7.67
CA PHE A 331 -13.77 -18.50 -6.57
C PHE A 331 -14.55 -17.62 -5.59
N TYR A 332 -14.05 -16.41 -5.30
CA TYR A 332 -14.74 -15.44 -4.46
C TYR A 332 -16.13 -15.10 -5.01
N TYR A 333 -16.22 -14.74 -6.30
CA TYR A 333 -17.49 -14.36 -6.93
C TYR A 333 -18.38 -15.56 -7.26
N ALA A 334 -17.79 -16.73 -7.56
CA ALA A 334 -18.54 -17.97 -7.71
C ALA A 334 -19.19 -18.43 -6.40
N GLN A 335 -18.61 -18.06 -5.25
CA GLN A 335 -18.97 -18.64 -3.96
C GLN A 335 -18.93 -20.16 -4.00
N ARG A 336 -17.89 -20.71 -4.65
CA ARG A 336 -17.65 -22.14 -4.79
C ARG A 336 -16.21 -22.44 -4.41
N LYS A 337 -15.99 -23.66 -3.94
CA LYS A 337 -14.65 -24.21 -3.73
C LYS A 337 -14.13 -24.78 -5.04
N GLY A 338 -12.82 -24.95 -5.12
CA GLY A 338 -12.20 -25.43 -6.34
C GLY A 338 -10.70 -25.32 -6.32
N TRP A 339 -10.12 -25.41 -7.51
CA TRP A 339 -8.68 -25.45 -7.72
C TRP A 339 -8.27 -24.52 -8.86
N HIS A 340 -7.18 -23.79 -8.63
CA HIS A 340 -6.44 -23.12 -9.68
C HIS A 340 -5.82 -24.18 -10.59
N PHE A 341 -5.87 -23.96 -11.90
CA PHE A 341 -5.40 -24.92 -12.89
C PHE A 341 -4.23 -24.35 -13.69
N LEU A 342 -3.07 -25.02 -13.80
CA LEU A 342 -2.74 -26.33 -13.23
C LEU A 342 -2.62 -26.33 -11.70
N GLU A 343 -3.02 -27.44 -11.09
CA GLU A 343 -3.01 -27.65 -9.65
C GLU A 343 -1.77 -28.47 -9.23
N LYS A 344 -1.07 -28.02 -8.20
CA LYS A 344 -0.04 -28.82 -7.53
C LYS A 344 0.02 -28.50 -6.05
N ASP A 345 -0.21 -29.50 -5.21
CA ASP A 345 -0.16 -29.40 -3.74
C ASP A 345 -1.04 -28.28 -3.14
N GLY A 346 -2.11 -27.88 -3.82
CA GLY A 346 -3.03 -26.82 -3.41
C GLY A 346 -2.65 -25.41 -3.88
N ILE A 347 -1.67 -25.27 -4.78
CA ILE A 347 -1.28 -24.00 -5.40
C ILE A 347 -1.30 -24.09 -6.93
N TYR A 348 -1.38 -22.92 -7.56
CA TYR A 348 -1.22 -22.79 -9.00
C TYR A 348 0.21 -23.16 -9.42
N ALA A 349 0.34 -24.13 -10.33
CA ALA A 349 1.62 -24.71 -10.75
C ALA A 349 2.24 -24.06 -11.99
N GLY A 350 1.64 -22.98 -12.50
CA GLY A 350 2.11 -22.30 -13.71
C GLY A 350 1.49 -22.86 -15.00
N THR A 351 2.18 -22.62 -16.10
CA THR A 351 1.74 -23.02 -17.44
C THR A 351 2.11 -24.49 -17.71
N PRO A 352 1.20 -25.30 -18.27
CA PRO A 352 1.49 -26.68 -18.64
C PRO A 352 2.61 -26.81 -19.66
N SER A 353 3.33 -27.92 -19.57
CA SER A 353 4.40 -28.29 -20.49
C SER A 353 3.85 -28.88 -21.78
N ASP A 354 2.82 -29.73 -21.68
CA ASP A 354 2.20 -30.44 -22.80
C ASP A 354 0.74 -30.83 -22.52
N SER A 355 0.05 -31.37 -23.52
CA SER A 355 -1.34 -31.82 -23.40
C SER A 355 -1.53 -32.95 -22.39
N GLN A 356 -0.53 -33.82 -22.18
CA GLN A 356 -0.66 -34.97 -21.28
C GLN A 356 -0.70 -34.52 -19.83
N GLU A 357 0.14 -33.56 -19.44
CA GLU A 357 0.13 -32.95 -18.11
C GLU A 357 -1.25 -32.36 -17.78
N VAL A 358 -1.82 -31.59 -18.71
CA VAL A 358 -3.14 -30.96 -18.55
C VAL A 358 -4.25 -31.99 -18.38
N ILE A 359 -4.23 -33.05 -19.20
CA ILE A 359 -5.24 -34.12 -19.12
C ILE A 359 -5.11 -34.86 -17.79
N LEU A 360 -3.89 -35.23 -17.38
CA LEU A 360 -3.67 -35.98 -16.14
C LEU A 360 -4.16 -35.20 -14.92
N ASP A 361 -3.85 -33.90 -14.85
CA ASP A 361 -4.30 -33.03 -13.76
C ASP A 361 -5.82 -32.86 -13.77
N LEU A 362 -6.44 -32.58 -14.92
CA LEU A 362 -7.89 -32.49 -15.02
C LEU A 362 -8.58 -33.79 -14.58
N GLU A 363 -8.07 -34.95 -14.98
CA GLU A 363 -8.63 -36.25 -14.58
C GLU A 363 -8.41 -36.57 -13.10
N GLN A 364 -7.33 -36.07 -12.49
CA GLN A 364 -7.14 -36.13 -11.04
C GLN A 364 -8.18 -35.26 -10.33
N LEU A 365 -8.36 -34.01 -10.74
CA LEU A 365 -9.34 -33.09 -10.14
C LEU A 365 -10.79 -33.59 -10.34
N ARG A 366 -11.10 -34.21 -11.49
CA ARG A 366 -12.38 -34.91 -11.71
C ARG A 366 -12.60 -36.04 -10.70
N ARG A 367 -11.58 -36.84 -10.40
CA ARG A 367 -11.65 -37.89 -9.36
C ARG A 367 -11.86 -37.31 -7.95
N LEU A 368 -11.39 -36.09 -7.71
CA LEU A 368 -11.65 -35.34 -6.47
C LEU A 368 -13.02 -34.65 -6.44
N GLY A 369 -13.85 -34.82 -7.48
CA GLY A 369 -15.22 -34.32 -7.54
C GLY A 369 -15.40 -33.00 -8.29
N ALA A 370 -14.41 -32.56 -9.08
CA ALA A 370 -14.60 -31.43 -9.98
C ALA A 370 -15.80 -31.64 -10.91
N THR A 371 -16.68 -30.64 -10.96
CA THR A 371 -17.92 -30.68 -11.75
C THR A 371 -17.92 -29.70 -12.91
N HIS A 372 -17.14 -28.63 -12.79
CA HIS A 372 -17.08 -27.58 -13.80
C HIS A 372 -15.64 -27.19 -14.06
N PHE A 373 -15.37 -26.83 -15.31
CA PHE A 373 -14.10 -26.29 -15.75
C PHE A 373 -14.33 -24.93 -16.41
N VAL A 374 -13.51 -23.94 -16.10
CA VAL A 374 -13.64 -22.60 -16.65
C VAL A 374 -12.31 -22.07 -17.19
N PHE A 375 -12.37 -21.49 -18.39
CA PHE A 375 -11.32 -20.64 -18.93
C PHE A 375 -11.76 -19.19 -18.89
N THR A 376 -10.80 -18.30 -18.66
CA THR A 376 -10.91 -16.87 -18.98
C THR A 376 -10.15 -16.56 -20.26
N PHE A 377 -10.41 -15.39 -20.85
CA PHE A 377 -9.84 -15.00 -22.15
C PHE A 377 -8.31 -15.13 -22.22
N ASN A 378 -7.61 -14.78 -21.14
CA ASN A 378 -6.15 -14.91 -21.02
C ASN A 378 -5.63 -16.36 -21.06
N THR A 379 -6.49 -17.37 -20.93
CA THR A 379 -6.14 -18.79 -21.00
C THR A 379 -6.80 -19.52 -22.17
N PHE A 380 -7.57 -18.84 -23.03
CA PHE A 380 -8.18 -19.45 -24.23
C PHE A 380 -7.15 -20.06 -25.19
N TRP A 381 -5.93 -19.51 -25.22
CA TRP A 381 -4.86 -20.01 -26.06
C TRP A 381 -4.49 -21.48 -25.75
N TRP A 382 -4.79 -21.98 -24.54
CA TRP A 382 -4.58 -23.39 -24.17
C TRP A 382 -5.35 -24.33 -25.09
N LEU A 383 -6.55 -23.95 -25.53
CA LEU A 383 -7.38 -24.77 -26.41
C LEU A 383 -6.77 -24.93 -27.82
N ALA A 384 -5.94 -23.98 -28.26
CA ALA A 384 -5.24 -24.06 -29.53
C ALA A 384 -3.85 -24.69 -29.38
N TYR A 385 -3.19 -24.45 -28.25
CA TYR A 385 -1.82 -24.90 -28.01
C TYR A 385 -1.73 -26.35 -27.53
N TYR A 386 -2.75 -26.84 -26.82
CA TYR A 386 -2.85 -28.23 -26.34
C TYR A 386 -4.01 -28.96 -27.04
N PRO A 387 -3.84 -29.38 -28.31
CA PRO A 387 -4.93 -29.89 -29.13
C PRO A 387 -5.52 -31.20 -28.61
N GLU A 388 -4.71 -32.11 -28.08
CA GLU A 388 -5.19 -33.36 -27.49
C GLU A 388 -6.01 -33.10 -26.22
N PHE A 389 -5.61 -32.10 -25.42
CA PHE A 389 -6.40 -31.67 -24.27
C PHE A 389 -7.73 -31.04 -24.69
N ALA A 390 -7.72 -30.19 -25.72
CA ALA A 390 -8.96 -29.60 -26.25
C ALA A 390 -9.93 -30.67 -26.77
N GLN A 391 -9.41 -31.69 -27.46
CA GLN A 391 -10.19 -32.85 -27.90
C GLN A 391 -10.73 -33.66 -26.71
N HIS A 392 -9.88 -33.93 -25.71
CA HIS A 392 -10.26 -34.65 -24.50
C HIS A 392 -11.37 -33.92 -23.73
N LEU A 393 -11.25 -32.60 -23.57
CA LEU A 393 -12.27 -31.77 -22.94
C LEU A 393 -13.58 -31.78 -23.74
N ALA A 394 -13.52 -31.69 -25.07
CA ALA A 394 -14.71 -31.74 -25.91
C ALA A 394 -15.45 -33.09 -25.84
N GLN A 395 -14.74 -34.19 -25.61
CA GLN A 395 -15.33 -35.53 -25.44
C GLN A 395 -15.92 -35.74 -24.03
N ASN A 396 -15.35 -35.08 -23.02
CA ASN A 396 -15.63 -35.34 -21.61
C ASN A 396 -16.37 -34.22 -20.89
N ALA A 397 -16.75 -33.16 -21.60
CA ALA A 397 -17.44 -32.02 -21.02
C ALA A 397 -18.39 -31.37 -22.03
N THR A 398 -19.46 -30.77 -21.52
CA THR A 398 -20.40 -29.97 -22.31
C THR A 398 -20.14 -28.50 -22.07
N LEU A 399 -19.96 -27.71 -23.13
CA LEU A 399 -19.88 -26.25 -23.03
C LEU A 399 -21.26 -25.70 -22.66
N ILE A 400 -21.38 -25.04 -21.51
CA ILE A 400 -22.66 -24.53 -20.98
C ILE A 400 -22.77 -23.00 -21.03
N ALA A 401 -21.63 -22.29 -21.10
CA ALA A 401 -21.60 -20.85 -21.33
C ALA A 401 -20.35 -20.46 -22.10
N ALA A 402 -20.50 -19.58 -23.09
CA ALA A 402 -19.40 -19.06 -23.88
C ALA A 402 -19.62 -17.58 -24.18
N THR A 403 -18.65 -16.77 -23.79
CA THR A 403 -18.59 -15.33 -24.09
C THR A 403 -17.21 -15.01 -24.65
N PRO A 404 -16.97 -13.77 -25.13
CA PRO A 404 -15.62 -13.32 -25.47
C PRO A 404 -14.65 -13.35 -24.28
N GLU A 405 -15.15 -13.35 -23.04
CA GLU A 405 -14.36 -13.22 -21.81
C GLU A 405 -14.10 -14.53 -21.08
N PHE A 406 -15.01 -15.50 -21.20
CA PHE A 406 -14.89 -16.79 -20.51
C PHE A 406 -15.63 -17.92 -21.23
N ARG A 407 -15.25 -19.17 -20.91
CA ARG A 407 -15.91 -20.39 -21.35
C ARG A 407 -16.07 -21.32 -20.16
N ILE A 408 -17.30 -21.76 -19.89
CA ILE A 408 -17.62 -22.67 -18.78
C ILE A 408 -18.10 -23.99 -19.35
N TYR A 409 -17.47 -25.07 -18.88
CA TYR A 409 -17.76 -26.44 -19.23
C TYR A 409 -18.31 -27.18 -18.02
N LYS A 410 -19.37 -27.96 -18.23
CA LYS A 410 -19.83 -28.97 -17.26
C LYS A 410 -19.13 -30.28 -17.57
N LEU A 411 -18.39 -30.81 -16.61
CA LEU A 411 -17.67 -32.07 -16.76
C LEU A 411 -18.67 -33.23 -16.66
N THR A 412 -18.52 -34.22 -17.55
CA THR A 412 -19.37 -35.41 -17.53
C THR A 412 -19.06 -36.22 -16.28
N VAL A 413 -20.10 -36.61 -15.55
CA VAL A 413 -20.01 -37.49 -14.38
C VAL A 413 -19.54 -38.86 -14.86
N ARG A 414 -18.51 -39.41 -14.21
CA ARG A 414 -18.09 -40.79 -14.43
C ARG A 414 -18.92 -41.75 -13.63
#